data_AF-A0A954ICP7-F1
#
_entry.id   AF-A0A954ICP7-F1
#
_cell.length_a   1.000
_cell.length_b   1.000
_cell.length_c   1.000
_cell.angle_alpha   90.00
_cell.angle_beta   90.00
_cell.angle_gamma   90.00
#
_symmetry.space_group_name_H-M   'P 1'
#
loop_
_entity.id
_entity.type
_entity.pdbx_description
1 polymer ?
#
loop_
_entity_poly.entity_id
_entity_poly.type
_entity_poly.pdbx_seq_one_letter_code
_entity_poly.pdbx_strand_id
1 'polypeptide(L)'
;MAPNLTSDESDRSPASASAECSADRCPATPRGLLWTMRALCIIALGISGYLAYTAFQMTEVFGCTGGQIVDCSHVLTSRFAKIFGVSVSVPAFAMYASLLAVLCFLGRTSVQRSASTSFSARIASAGPIESTGWSVLTVGGISAGAAALWFIGLQVFVLKHLCPYCLAVHTCGLILAGIVLWKRAFPIGRMCCFGSAAMLPVIGMAMIQWQTPEAPTYEVVRYDDETSSENAATDSTFGDSQLTSVASADVFAPPDVFAAPGTAGAADDVFSAPVVEAPVFEAPVFDAPVIDAPITDPIVQENADDEPRPTPSITPAPQSTPVKSEASAPNADEPNVAASLLFILPVRFWNSPALHEVLIDEGNDNEASSDESSPQKEGSSEQAAAEQAAPESKPEPRLVSVAGNKFTLRANEWPLIGKPDAKYIFVEMFDYTCPHCRQTHGAIEGALKKYGDDLAIVSLPVPLESKCNPAAGGGGHVGACELAQLAIAVWRLNPPKFQEYHCWLFGASRSTSEARKRAEELVGQGKLDAELKAGHASAYIQRHVELYKRMGSGSVPKLMFPSSTVNGAVGSTSTLCNMIERELNR
;
A
#
# COMPACT_ATOMS: atom_id res chain seq x y z
N MET A 1 44.57 -97.36 44.54
CA MET A 1 45.89 -96.70 44.42
C MET A 1 45.66 -95.20 44.50
N ALA A 2 46.26 -94.52 45.48
CA ALA A 2 46.68 -93.12 45.36
C ALA A 2 48.17 -93.14 44.96
N PRO A 3 48.72 -92.14 44.25
CA PRO A 3 48.92 -90.75 44.75
C PRO A 3 48.37 -89.69 43.74
N ASN A 4 48.40 -88.36 43.96
CA ASN A 4 48.74 -87.51 45.11
C ASN A 4 48.16 -86.09 44.90
N LEU A 5 47.97 -85.35 46.02
CA LEU A 5 48.28 -83.91 46.27
C LEU A 5 47.93 -82.83 45.19
N THR A 6 47.41 -81.63 45.52
CA THR A 6 47.31 -80.95 46.83
C THR A 6 46.15 -79.93 46.86
N SER A 7 45.91 -79.35 48.03
CA SER A 7 45.19 -78.10 48.32
C SER A 7 45.65 -76.92 47.40
N ASP A 8 44.90 -75.82 47.23
CA ASP A 8 44.33 -75.03 48.33
C ASP A 8 43.07 -74.20 48.04
N GLU A 9 42.55 -73.60 49.13
CA GLU A 9 41.24 -72.95 49.24
C GLU A 9 41.33 -71.41 49.11
N SER A 10 40.56 -70.79 48.20
CA SER A 10 40.44 -69.32 48.12
C SER A 10 39.23 -68.79 47.32
N ASP A 11 38.11 -68.62 48.04
CA ASP A 11 37.14 -67.50 47.95
C ASP A 11 36.34 -67.17 46.65
N ARG A 12 35.14 -66.60 46.89
CA ARG A 12 34.19 -65.88 46.02
C ARG A 12 33.40 -66.60 44.91
N SER A 13 32.10 -66.69 45.25
CA SER A 13 30.90 -66.91 44.45
C SER A 13 30.76 -66.08 43.14
N PRO A 14 29.80 -66.42 42.26
CA PRO A 14 29.85 -66.10 40.83
C PRO A 14 29.51 -64.64 40.48
N ALA A 15 29.90 -64.26 39.26
CA ALA A 15 29.60 -62.97 38.65
C ALA A 15 28.09 -62.71 38.55
N SER A 16 27.60 -61.74 39.32
CA SER A 16 26.29 -61.13 39.12
C SER A 16 26.27 -60.42 37.76
N ALA A 17 25.33 -60.80 36.88
CA ALA A 17 25.15 -60.15 35.58
C ALA A 17 24.59 -58.73 35.73
N SER A 18 25.47 -57.76 35.99
CA SER A 18 25.13 -56.33 35.98
C SER A 18 24.79 -55.91 34.56
N ALA A 19 23.50 -55.69 34.30
CA ALA A 19 23.00 -55.16 33.04
C ALA A 19 23.35 -53.66 32.91
N GLU A 20 24.61 -53.36 32.59
CA GLU A 20 25.07 -52.01 32.34
C GLU A 20 24.38 -51.44 31.08
N CYS A 21 23.40 -50.58 31.32
CA CYS A 21 22.67 -49.89 30.26
C CYS A 21 23.64 -48.98 29.49
N SER A 22 24.05 -49.41 28.29
CA SER A 22 24.98 -48.66 27.45
C SER A 22 24.33 -47.39 26.90
N ALA A 23 24.40 -46.31 27.67
CA ALA A 23 24.22 -44.95 27.18
C ALA A 23 25.24 -44.60 26.07
N ASP A 24 25.06 -43.43 25.45
CA ASP A 24 26.01 -42.83 24.50
C ASP A 24 26.32 -43.62 23.20
N ARG A 25 25.27 -44.18 22.58
CA ARG A 25 25.23 -44.40 21.13
C ARG A 25 24.25 -43.44 20.45
N CYS A 26 24.71 -42.21 20.21
CA CYS A 26 23.97 -41.23 19.40
C CYS A 26 24.00 -41.67 17.91
N PRO A 27 22.84 -41.91 17.25
CA PRO A 27 22.82 -42.48 15.90
C PRO A 27 23.27 -41.46 14.85
N ALA A 28 24.30 -41.82 14.09
CA ALA A 28 24.91 -40.96 13.07
C ALA A 28 23.87 -40.37 12.10
N THR A 29 23.94 -39.05 11.85
CA THR A 29 22.98 -38.34 11.01
C THR A 29 22.99 -38.89 9.58
N PRO A 30 21.86 -39.42 9.05
CA PRO A 30 21.85 -40.02 7.72
C PRO A 30 22.08 -38.95 6.65
N ARG A 31 22.87 -39.28 5.63
CA ARG A 31 23.30 -38.35 4.57
C ARG A 31 22.13 -37.63 3.90
N GLY A 32 21.01 -38.32 3.69
CA GLY A 32 19.78 -37.74 3.13
C GLY A 32 19.24 -36.56 3.95
N LEU A 33 19.22 -36.66 5.29
CA LEU A 33 18.69 -35.60 6.14
C LEU A 33 19.54 -34.32 6.09
N LEU A 34 20.87 -34.45 6.01
CA LEU A 34 21.75 -33.29 5.80
C LEU A 34 21.50 -32.62 4.44
N TRP A 35 21.18 -33.39 3.40
CA TRP A 35 20.75 -32.83 2.12
C TRP A 35 19.36 -32.16 2.20
N THR A 36 18.39 -32.72 2.93
CA THR A 36 17.10 -32.07 3.19
C THR A 36 17.29 -30.72 3.89
N MET A 37 18.08 -30.66 4.98
CA MET A 37 18.35 -29.41 5.70
C MET A 37 19.05 -28.37 4.82
N ARG A 38 19.98 -28.78 3.95
CA ARG A 38 20.60 -27.90 2.95
C ARG A 38 19.60 -27.37 1.93
N ALA A 39 18.75 -28.23 1.38
CA ALA A 39 17.74 -27.82 0.39
C ALA A 39 16.77 -26.79 0.97
N LEU A 40 16.28 -27.01 2.20
CA LEU A 40 15.44 -26.05 2.93
C LEU A 40 16.15 -24.70 3.11
N CYS A 41 17.41 -24.69 3.54
CA CYS A 41 18.18 -23.46 3.68
C CYS A 41 18.46 -22.77 2.32
N ILE A 42 18.70 -23.50 1.23
CA ILE A 42 18.90 -22.93 -0.11
C ILE A 42 17.61 -22.28 -0.63
N ILE A 43 16.47 -22.94 -0.50
CA ILE A 43 15.16 -22.41 -0.90
C ILE A 43 14.82 -21.17 -0.08
N ALA A 44 14.95 -21.24 1.24
CA ALA A 44 14.68 -20.12 2.13
C ALA A 44 15.62 -18.93 1.90
N LEU A 45 16.92 -19.19 1.63
CA LEU A 45 17.90 -18.16 1.29
C LEU A 45 17.59 -17.48 -0.05
N GLY A 46 17.24 -18.26 -1.09
CA GLY A 46 16.89 -17.74 -2.41
C GLY A 46 15.66 -16.84 -2.37
N ILE A 47 14.59 -17.29 -1.70
CA ILE A 47 13.37 -16.49 -1.55
C ILE A 47 13.63 -15.26 -0.65
N SER A 48 14.36 -15.40 0.47
CA SER A 48 14.71 -14.25 1.32
C SER A 48 15.55 -13.21 0.57
N GLY A 49 16.47 -13.64 -0.29
CA GLY A 49 17.26 -12.76 -1.15
C GLY A 49 16.42 -12.03 -2.19
N TYR A 50 15.46 -12.73 -2.81
CA TYR A 50 14.50 -12.12 -3.74
C TYR A 50 13.56 -11.11 -3.05
N LEU A 51 13.04 -11.44 -1.86
CA LEU A 51 12.21 -10.55 -1.05
C LEU A 51 12.98 -9.37 -0.44
N ALA A 52 14.29 -9.51 -0.25
CA ALA A 52 15.16 -8.39 0.11
C ALA A 52 15.40 -7.47 -1.11
N TYR A 53 15.69 -8.04 -2.28
CA TYR A 53 15.92 -7.30 -3.52
C TYR A 53 14.70 -6.47 -3.95
N THR A 54 13.51 -7.08 -4.01
CA THR A 54 12.24 -6.37 -4.31
C THR A 54 11.96 -5.24 -3.30
N ALA A 55 12.19 -5.48 -2.01
CA ALA A 55 12.04 -4.48 -0.95
C ALA A 55 13.09 -3.35 -0.96
N PHE A 56 14.18 -3.47 -1.74
CA PHE A 56 15.13 -2.38 -2.02
C PHE A 56 14.85 -1.66 -3.34
N GLN A 57 14.32 -2.36 -4.33
CA GLN A 57 13.99 -1.80 -5.65
C GLN A 57 12.56 -1.21 -5.74
N MET A 58 11.76 -1.37 -4.69
CA MET A 58 10.33 -0.99 -4.64
C MET A 58 9.50 -1.61 -5.78
N THR A 59 9.87 -2.83 -6.19
CA THR A 59 9.23 -3.55 -7.31
C THR A 59 8.21 -4.58 -6.82
N GLU A 60 7.17 -4.82 -7.62
CA GLU A 60 6.14 -5.82 -7.31
C GLU A 60 6.71 -7.25 -7.28
N VAL A 61 6.06 -8.09 -6.48
CA VAL A 61 6.39 -9.52 -6.36
C VAL A 61 5.78 -10.29 -7.53
N PHE A 62 6.64 -10.93 -8.32
CA PHE A 62 6.27 -11.69 -9.51
C PHE A 62 5.19 -12.74 -9.18
N GLY A 63 4.12 -12.79 -9.99
CA GLY A 63 3.04 -13.75 -9.81
C GLY A 63 2.19 -13.57 -8.54
N CYS A 64 2.28 -12.43 -7.85
CA CYS A 64 1.57 -12.16 -6.59
C CYS A 64 0.85 -10.81 -6.60
N THR A 65 -0.04 -10.61 -7.57
CA THR A 65 -0.71 -9.35 -7.86
C THR A 65 -2.08 -9.23 -7.15
N GLY A 66 -2.13 -8.50 -6.04
CA GLY A 66 -3.33 -7.77 -5.56
C GLY A 66 -4.65 -8.54 -5.42
N GLY A 67 -4.64 -9.79 -4.95
CA GLY A 67 -5.87 -10.54 -4.67
C GLY A 67 -6.41 -10.27 -3.26
N GLN A 68 -7.74 -10.31 -3.07
CA GLN A 68 -8.39 -10.02 -1.78
C GLN A 68 -7.87 -10.85 -0.58
N ILE A 69 -7.32 -12.04 -0.82
CA ILE A 69 -6.70 -12.91 0.20
C ILE A 69 -5.19 -13.06 -0.01
N VAL A 70 -4.72 -12.96 -1.25
CA VAL A 70 -3.30 -13.15 -1.64
C VAL A 70 -2.75 -11.83 -2.15
N ASP A 71 -2.08 -11.11 -1.26
CA ASP A 71 -1.42 -9.84 -1.56
C ASP A 71 -0.03 -9.82 -0.91
N CYS A 72 1.01 -9.90 -1.74
CA CYS A 72 2.39 -9.77 -1.28
C CYS A 72 2.78 -8.32 -0.98
N SER A 73 2.19 -7.34 -1.67
CA SER A 73 2.51 -5.92 -1.51
C SER A 73 2.06 -5.41 -0.14
N HIS A 74 0.81 -5.69 0.24
CA HIS A 74 0.30 -5.33 1.58
C HIS A 74 1.15 -5.93 2.70
N VAL A 75 1.52 -7.22 2.60
CA VAL A 75 2.35 -7.87 3.62
C VAL A 75 3.75 -7.25 3.70
N LEU A 76 4.41 -7.00 2.57
CA LEU A 76 5.79 -6.47 2.52
C LEU A 76 5.92 -4.97 2.78
N THR A 77 4.84 -4.20 2.63
CA THR A 77 4.79 -2.77 2.97
C THR A 77 4.37 -2.52 4.43
N SER A 78 3.68 -3.47 5.07
CA SER A 78 3.28 -3.37 6.48
C SER A 78 4.46 -3.11 7.43
N ARG A 79 4.19 -2.45 8.57
CA ARG A 79 5.19 -2.23 9.63
C ARG A 79 5.89 -3.52 10.10
N PHE A 80 5.22 -4.65 10.02
CA PHE A 80 5.75 -5.96 10.42
C PHE A 80 6.76 -6.56 9.42
N ALA A 81 6.82 -6.07 8.19
CA ALA A 81 7.88 -6.46 7.25
C ALA A 81 9.19 -5.68 7.46
N LYS A 82 9.21 -4.71 8.39
CA LYS A 82 10.37 -3.87 8.69
C LYS A 82 10.96 -4.19 10.07
N ILE A 83 12.23 -3.85 10.26
CA ILE A 83 12.91 -3.72 11.55
C ILE A 83 13.94 -2.60 11.41
N PHE A 84 13.83 -1.53 12.21
CA PHE A 84 14.62 -0.30 12.05
C PHE A 84 14.65 0.24 10.59
N GLY A 85 13.49 0.18 9.89
CA GLY A 85 13.36 0.57 8.48
C GLY A 85 13.87 -0.44 7.45
N VAL A 86 14.74 -1.37 7.84
CA VAL A 86 15.28 -2.44 6.98
C VAL A 86 14.23 -3.54 6.79
N SER A 87 14.15 -4.12 5.58
CA SER A 87 13.29 -5.29 5.32
C SER A 87 13.72 -6.51 6.14
N VAL A 88 12.77 -7.19 6.80
CA VAL A 88 13.04 -8.40 7.61
C VAL A 88 13.59 -9.57 6.78
N SER A 89 13.43 -9.53 5.45
CA SER A 89 14.08 -10.43 4.50
C SER A 89 15.62 -10.38 4.56
N VAL A 90 16.20 -9.25 4.99
CA VAL A 90 17.66 -9.06 5.11
C VAL A 90 18.27 -9.87 6.27
N PRO A 91 17.82 -9.74 7.53
CA PRO A 91 18.29 -10.62 8.61
C PRO A 91 17.89 -12.09 8.37
N ALA A 92 16.76 -12.37 7.71
CA ALA A 92 16.41 -13.73 7.31
C ALA A 92 17.43 -14.33 6.32
N PHE A 93 17.83 -13.57 5.29
CA PHE A 93 18.90 -13.96 4.35
C PHE A 93 20.21 -14.25 5.09
N ALA A 94 20.65 -13.37 5.99
CA ALA A 94 21.87 -13.56 6.77
C ALA A 94 21.79 -14.82 7.66
N MET A 95 20.65 -15.06 8.32
CA MET A 95 20.41 -16.26 9.12
C MET A 95 20.50 -17.54 8.26
N TYR A 96 19.76 -17.63 7.15
CA TYR A 96 19.77 -18.82 6.29
C TYR A 96 21.14 -19.05 5.61
N ALA A 97 21.88 -17.97 5.29
CA ALA A 97 23.25 -18.07 4.78
C ALA A 97 24.19 -18.69 5.84
N SER A 98 24.09 -18.26 7.10
CA SER A 98 24.90 -18.82 8.19
C SER A 98 24.59 -20.30 8.45
N LEU A 99 23.32 -20.68 8.44
CA LEU A 99 22.87 -22.07 8.61
C LEU A 99 23.32 -22.96 7.45
N LEU A 100 23.22 -22.47 6.21
CA LEU A 100 23.72 -23.17 5.03
C LEU A 100 25.24 -23.36 5.07
N ALA A 101 26.00 -22.34 5.49
CA ALA A 101 27.45 -22.44 5.65
C ALA A 101 27.82 -23.53 6.67
N VAL A 102 27.19 -23.52 7.86
CA VAL A 102 27.39 -24.55 8.90
C VAL A 102 27.06 -25.95 8.39
N LEU A 103 25.93 -26.13 7.68
CA LEU A 103 25.55 -27.40 7.05
C LEU A 103 26.52 -27.85 5.95
N CYS A 104 27.18 -26.92 5.26
CA CYS A 104 28.25 -27.22 4.30
C CYS A 104 29.52 -27.74 5.01
N PHE A 105 29.94 -27.12 6.12
CA PHE A 105 31.09 -27.58 6.90
C PHE A 105 30.84 -28.92 7.62
N LEU A 106 29.70 -29.08 8.31
CA LEU A 106 29.33 -30.34 8.99
C LEU A 106 29.27 -31.55 8.05
N GLY A 107 28.94 -31.34 6.77
CA GLY A 107 28.97 -32.42 5.78
C GLY A 107 30.37 -32.86 5.41
N ARG A 108 31.36 -31.95 5.34
CA ARG A 108 32.75 -32.27 4.95
C ARG A 108 33.43 -33.17 5.98
N THR A 109 33.29 -32.85 7.27
CA THR A 109 33.83 -33.69 8.36
C THR A 109 33.21 -35.09 8.36
N SER A 110 31.90 -35.20 8.09
CA SER A 110 31.19 -36.50 8.02
C SER A 110 31.69 -37.42 6.89
N VAL A 111 32.18 -36.84 5.79
CA VAL A 111 32.74 -37.59 4.65
C VAL A 111 34.17 -38.01 4.94
N GLN A 112 35.03 -37.11 5.44
CA GLN A 112 36.42 -37.45 5.77
C GLN A 112 36.54 -38.47 6.91
N ARG A 113 35.64 -38.44 7.91
CA ARG A 113 35.59 -39.45 9.00
C ARG A 113 35.12 -40.85 8.52
N SER A 114 34.83 -41.02 7.22
CA SER A 114 34.52 -42.33 6.60
C SER A 114 35.77 -43.13 6.17
N ALA A 115 36.97 -42.56 6.26
CA ALA A 115 38.22 -43.18 5.79
C ALA A 115 39.15 -43.72 6.92
N SER A 116 38.72 -43.66 8.19
CA SER A 116 39.49 -44.16 9.33
C SER A 116 38.81 -45.35 10.00
N THR A 117 39.57 -46.42 10.23
CA THR A 117 39.10 -47.74 10.66
C THR A 117 38.97 -47.90 12.19
N SER A 118 39.61 -47.04 12.99
CA SER A 118 39.65 -47.18 14.45
C SER A 118 38.46 -46.53 15.16
N PHE A 119 37.64 -47.33 15.83
CA PHE A 119 36.44 -46.90 16.57
C PHE A 119 36.74 -45.83 17.64
N SER A 120 37.79 -46.03 18.45
CA SER A 120 38.24 -45.10 19.49
C SER A 120 38.62 -43.72 18.95
N ALA A 121 39.36 -43.67 17.83
CA ALA A 121 39.75 -42.43 17.16
C ALA A 121 38.56 -41.61 16.62
N ARG A 122 37.43 -42.27 16.32
CA ARG A 122 36.21 -41.60 15.83
C ARG A 122 35.39 -40.95 16.94
N ILE A 123 35.49 -41.43 18.18
CA ILE A 123 34.85 -40.81 19.35
C ILE A 123 35.69 -39.63 19.84
N ALA A 124 37.02 -39.81 19.96
CA ALA A 124 37.93 -38.75 20.40
C ALA A 124 38.06 -37.56 19.41
N SER A 125 37.63 -37.73 18.16
CA SER A 125 37.74 -36.70 17.10
C SER A 125 36.45 -35.90 16.83
N ALA A 126 35.43 -36.01 17.68
CA ALA A 126 34.26 -35.11 17.69
C ALA A 126 34.64 -33.73 18.28
N GLY A 127 35.57 -33.04 17.60
CA GLY A 127 36.20 -31.82 18.10
C GLY A 127 35.23 -30.64 18.27
N PRO A 128 35.64 -29.57 18.98
CA PRO A 128 34.76 -28.45 19.35
C PRO A 128 33.94 -27.87 18.20
N ILE A 129 34.53 -27.82 17.00
CA ILE A 129 33.90 -27.34 15.75
C ILE A 129 32.57 -28.06 15.44
N GLU A 130 32.48 -29.37 15.67
CA GLU A 130 31.26 -30.15 15.39
C GLU A 130 30.17 -29.86 16.43
N SER A 131 30.54 -29.77 17.72
CA SER A 131 29.63 -29.38 18.80
C SER A 131 29.10 -27.95 18.61
N THR A 132 29.97 -27.01 18.26
CA THR A 132 29.60 -25.62 17.92
C THR A 132 28.68 -25.57 16.70
N GLY A 133 28.98 -26.33 15.64
CA GLY A 133 28.14 -26.40 14.44
C GLY A 133 26.73 -26.90 14.73
N TRP A 134 26.59 -27.98 15.51
CA TRP A 134 25.27 -28.45 15.95
C TRP A 134 24.57 -27.47 16.90
N SER A 135 25.31 -26.72 17.72
CA SER A 135 24.75 -25.70 18.62
C SER A 135 24.17 -24.52 17.82
N VAL A 136 24.91 -23.98 16.86
CA VAL A 136 24.45 -22.90 15.95
C VAL A 136 23.24 -23.35 15.13
N LEU A 137 23.29 -24.58 14.58
CA LEU A 137 22.18 -25.17 13.83
C LEU A 137 20.93 -25.39 14.70
N THR A 138 21.12 -25.68 15.99
CA THR A 138 20.02 -25.85 16.96
C THR A 138 19.37 -24.51 17.30
N VAL A 139 20.17 -23.51 17.69
CA VAL A 139 19.67 -22.17 18.06
C VAL A 139 18.99 -21.52 16.85
N GLY A 140 19.68 -21.41 15.71
CA GLY A 140 19.13 -20.76 14.52
C GLY A 140 17.95 -21.51 13.90
N GLY A 141 17.92 -22.85 13.99
CA GLY A 141 16.76 -23.65 13.60
C GLY A 141 15.53 -23.35 14.46
N ILE A 142 15.69 -23.26 15.78
CA ILE A 142 14.60 -22.92 16.70
C ILE A 142 14.15 -21.45 16.52
N SER A 143 15.08 -20.50 16.33
CA SER A 143 14.75 -19.11 16.02
C SER A 143 13.96 -18.98 14.70
N ALA A 144 14.37 -19.69 13.65
CA ALA A 144 13.65 -19.70 12.37
C ALA A 144 12.22 -20.26 12.51
N GLY A 145 12.03 -21.30 13.34
CA GLY A 145 10.71 -21.84 13.64
C GLY A 145 9.81 -20.86 14.42
N ALA A 146 10.34 -20.18 15.44
CA ALA A 146 9.55 -19.21 16.20
C ALA A 146 9.24 -17.93 15.41
N ALA A 147 10.19 -17.43 14.61
CA ALA A 147 9.93 -16.33 13.68
C ALA A 147 8.88 -16.71 12.63
N ALA A 148 8.87 -17.96 12.15
CA ALA A 148 7.83 -18.46 11.26
C ALA A 148 6.44 -18.47 11.92
N LEU A 149 6.31 -18.90 13.18
CA LEU A 149 5.04 -18.82 13.92
C LEU A 149 4.54 -17.37 14.08
N TRP A 150 5.44 -16.44 14.40
CA TRP A 150 5.13 -15.00 14.51
C TRP A 150 4.61 -14.43 13.18
N PHE A 151 5.34 -14.59 12.07
CA PHE A 151 4.97 -13.99 10.79
C PHE A 151 3.79 -14.69 10.10
N ILE A 152 3.55 -15.98 10.34
CA ILE A 152 2.31 -16.65 9.91
C ILE A 152 1.13 -16.12 10.73
N GLY A 153 1.28 -15.99 12.05
CA GLY A 153 0.24 -15.43 12.93
C GLY A 153 -0.16 -14.00 12.54
N LEU A 154 0.82 -13.13 12.25
CA LEU A 154 0.56 -11.77 11.78
C LEU A 154 -0.21 -11.73 10.45
N GLN A 155 0.17 -12.55 9.47
CA GLN A 155 -0.54 -12.64 8.18
C GLN A 155 -1.99 -13.12 8.35
N VAL A 156 -2.24 -14.12 9.20
CA VAL A 156 -3.58 -14.69 9.40
C VAL A 156 -4.49 -13.79 10.27
N PHE A 157 -3.98 -13.29 11.39
CA PHE A 157 -4.83 -12.64 12.41
C PHE A 157 -4.83 -11.10 12.36
N VAL A 158 -3.73 -10.48 11.92
CA VAL A 158 -3.59 -9.01 11.95
C VAL A 158 -3.76 -8.41 10.55
N LEU A 159 -3.00 -8.89 9.57
CA LEU A 159 -3.02 -8.38 8.19
C LEU A 159 -4.18 -8.95 7.36
N LYS A 160 -4.61 -10.19 7.63
CA LYS A 160 -5.62 -10.95 6.86
C LYS A 160 -5.27 -11.20 5.38
N HIS A 161 -4.05 -10.85 4.96
CA HIS A 161 -3.50 -11.09 3.63
C HIS A 161 -2.33 -12.07 3.72
N LEU A 162 -2.24 -12.99 2.76
CA LEU A 162 -1.25 -14.07 2.71
C LEU A 162 -0.23 -13.85 1.59
N CYS A 163 1.06 -13.79 1.94
CA CYS A 163 2.16 -13.76 0.98
C CYS A 163 2.71 -15.17 0.76
N PRO A 164 2.49 -15.83 -0.40
CA PRO A 164 2.97 -17.19 -0.66
C PRO A 164 4.50 -17.32 -0.54
N TYR A 165 5.26 -16.28 -0.87
CA TYR A 165 6.71 -16.26 -0.71
C TYR A 165 7.15 -16.26 0.77
N CYS A 166 6.51 -15.45 1.63
CA CYS A 166 6.73 -15.51 3.07
C CYS A 166 6.31 -16.88 3.63
N LEU A 167 5.12 -17.39 3.27
CA LEU A 167 4.64 -18.71 3.71
C LEU A 167 5.62 -19.84 3.32
N ALA A 168 6.24 -19.78 2.14
CA ALA A 168 7.26 -20.75 1.72
C ALA A 168 8.54 -20.69 2.59
N VAL A 169 9.06 -19.49 2.88
CA VAL A 169 10.23 -19.29 3.77
C VAL A 169 9.92 -19.75 5.19
N HIS A 170 8.75 -19.40 5.72
CA HIS A 170 8.33 -19.77 7.07
C HIS A 170 8.07 -21.29 7.18
N THR A 171 7.51 -21.92 6.15
CA THR A 171 7.39 -23.39 6.05
C THR A 171 8.76 -24.07 6.08
N CYS A 172 9.75 -23.54 5.36
CA CYS A 172 11.12 -24.06 5.42
C CYS A 172 11.72 -23.94 6.84
N GLY A 173 11.48 -22.82 7.52
CA GLY A 173 11.89 -22.60 8.91
C GLY A 173 11.25 -23.57 9.90
N LEU A 174 9.93 -23.81 9.78
CA LEU A 174 9.19 -24.77 10.63
C LEU A 174 9.69 -26.21 10.42
N ILE A 175 9.91 -26.64 9.18
CA ILE A 175 10.44 -27.98 8.89
C ILE A 175 11.86 -28.13 9.44
N LEU A 176 12.72 -27.11 9.30
CA LEU A 176 14.08 -27.12 9.83
C LEU A 176 14.07 -27.20 11.38
N ALA A 177 13.22 -26.43 12.05
CA ALA A 177 13.01 -26.48 13.50
C ALA A 177 12.52 -27.88 13.94
N GLY A 178 11.55 -28.44 13.23
CA GLY A 178 11.03 -29.79 13.49
C GLY A 178 12.11 -30.87 13.37
N ILE A 179 12.97 -30.81 12.35
CA ILE A 179 14.11 -31.71 12.18
C ILE A 179 15.09 -31.60 13.37
N VAL A 180 15.43 -30.38 13.78
CA VAL A 180 16.32 -30.12 14.93
C VAL A 180 15.74 -30.68 16.23
N LEU A 181 14.47 -30.39 16.53
CA LEU A 181 13.78 -30.82 17.74
C LEU A 181 13.54 -32.33 17.78
N TRP A 182 13.30 -32.97 16.62
CA TRP A 182 13.18 -34.42 16.52
C TRP A 182 14.53 -35.12 16.68
N LYS A 183 15.62 -34.56 16.10
CA LYS A 183 16.95 -35.18 16.19
C LYS A 183 17.58 -35.12 17.58
N ARG A 184 17.18 -34.16 18.43
CA ARG A 184 17.66 -34.01 19.83
C ARG A 184 19.18 -34.17 19.96
N ALA A 185 19.94 -33.36 19.22
CA ALA A 185 21.41 -33.42 19.20
C ALA A 185 22.07 -33.14 20.58
N PHE A 186 21.30 -32.69 21.57
CA PHE A 186 21.74 -32.39 22.92
C PHE A 186 20.73 -32.88 23.96
N PRO A 187 21.16 -33.16 25.21
CA PRO A 187 20.27 -33.51 26.31
C PRO A 187 19.29 -32.38 26.63
N ILE A 188 18.12 -32.72 27.17
CA ILE A 188 16.96 -31.82 27.26
C ILE A 188 17.25 -30.51 28.00
N GLY A 189 18.04 -30.52 29.08
CA GLY A 189 18.45 -29.29 29.77
C GLY A 189 19.24 -28.30 28.89
N ARG A 190 20.12 -28.79 28.00
CA ARG A 190 20.80 -27.93 27.02
C ARG A 190 19.84 -27.45 25.93
N MET A 191 18.88 -28.27 25.52
CA MET A 191 17.82 -27.86 24.57
C MET A 191 16.96 -26.73 25.16
N CYS A 192 16.68 -26.72 26.46
CA CYS A 192 15.99 -25.61 27.14
C CYS A 192 16.82 -24.32 27.12
N CYS A 193 18.13 -24.39 27.37
CA CYS A 193 19.03 -23.23 27.25
C CYS A 193 19.10 -22.70 25.81
N PHE A 194 19.24 -23.58 24.82
CA PHE A 194 19.25 -23.19 23.40
C PHE A 194 17.90 -22.62 22.94
N GLY A 195 16.78 -23.16 23.41
CA GLY A 195 15.45 -22.59 23.16
C GLY A 195 15.32 -21.18 23.73
N SER A 196 15.76 -20.97 24.98
CA SER A 196 15.74 -19.65 25.63
C SER A 196 16.58 -18.63 24.85
N ALA A 197 17.80 -19.00 24.47
CA ALA A 197 18.68 -18.17 23.63
C ALA A 197 18.10 -17.90 22.23
N ALA A 198 17.38 -18.87 21.65
CA ALA A 198 16.75 -18.74 20.35
C ALA A 198 15.50 -17.85 20.34
N MET A 199 14.77 -17.75 21.46
CA MET A 199 13.58 -16.90 21.57
C MET A 199 13.92 -15.42 21.76
N LEU A 200 14.99 -15.10 22.50
CA LEU A 200 15.37 -13.72 22.83
C LEU A 200 15.42 -12.76 21.61
N PRO A 201 16.08 -13.08 20.48
CA PRO A 201 16.08 -12.19 19.30
C PRO A 201 14.71 -12.12 18.61
N VAL A 202 13.91 -13.18 18.64
CA VAL A 202 12.56 -13.21 18.04
C VAL A 202 11.59 -12.34 18.84
N ILE A 203 11.65 -12.41 20.18
CA ILE A 203 10.87 -11.57 21.08
C ILE A 203 11.28 -10.09 20.93
N GLY A 204 12.59 -9.81 20.88
CA GLY A 204 13.09 -8.45 20.64
C GLY A 204 12.59 -7.86 19.32
N MET A 205 12.71 -8.61 18.21
CA MET A 205 12.13 -8.24 16.91
C MET A 205 10.62 -7.99 16.99
N ALA A 206 9.86 -8.90 17.60
CA ALA A 206 8.41 -8.78 17.74
C ALA A 206 8.00 -7.53 18.54
N MET A 207 8.70 -7.22 19.64
CA MET A 207 8.49 -6.01 20.42
C MET A 207 8.80 -4.74 19.62
N ILE A 208 9.92 -4.71 18.88
CA ILE A 208 10.27 -3.59 17.99
C ILE A 208 9.18 -3.39 16.93
N GLN A 209 8.71 -4.46 16.28
CA GLN A 209 7.68 -4.41 15.24
C GLN A 209 6.31 -3.98 15.76
N TRP A 210 5.98 -4.30 17.02
CA TRP A 210 4.74 -3.87 17.67
C TRP A 210 4.77 -2.39 18.08
N GLN A 211 5.92 -1.92 18.58
CA GLN A 211 6.14 -0.55 19.05
C GLN A 211 6.48 0.44 17.92
N THR A 212 6.99 -0.05 16.78
CA THR A 212 7.25 0.79 15.60
C THR A 212 5.93 1.38 15.11
N PRO A 213 5.78 2.71 15.09
CA PRO A 213 4.60 3.34 14.50
C PRO A 213 4.52 2.97 13.02
N GLU A 214 3.31 2.91 12.47
CA GLU A 214 3.14 2.65 11.05
C GLU A 214 3.81 3.76 10.25
N ALA A 215 4.89 3.41 9.55
CA ALA A 215 5.64 4.38 8.75
C ALA A 215 4.69 4.93 7.68
N PRO A 216 4.54 6.26 7.55
CA PRO A 216 3.61 6.82 6.59
C PRO A 216 4.02 6.37 5.19
N THR A 217 3.06 5.84 4.42
CA THR A 217 3.23 5.47 3.01
C THR A 217 3.37 6.69 2.09
N TYR A 218 3.68 7.85 2.68
CA TYR A 218 3.82 9.15 2.06
C TYR A 218 4.93 9.96 2.73
N GLU A 219 5.62 10.77 1.96
CA GLU A 219 6.50 11.84 2.42
C GLU A 219 5.73 13.17 2.39
N VAL A 220 5.92 14.04 3.39
CA VAL A 220 5.33 15.39 3.39
C VAL A 220 6.44 16.40 3.14
N VAL A 221 6.62 16.79 1.87
CA VAL A 221 7.46 17.92 1.51
C VAL A 221 6.73 19.19 1.94
N ARG A 222 7.29 19.92 2.89
CA ARG A 222 6.81 21.26 3.24
C ARG A 222 7.60 22.30 2.46
N TYR A 223 6.90 23.37 2.13
CA TYR A 223 7.49 24.59 1.62
C TYR A 223 7.22 25.61 2.71
N ASP A 224 8.12 25.66 3.69
CA ASP A 224 8.15 26.76 4.64
C ASP A 224 8.46 28.05 3.86
N ASP A 225 7.89 29.19 4.27
CA ASP A 225 8.02 30.46 3.54
C ASP A 225 9.44 31.03 3.66
N GLU A 226 10.38 30.49 2.86
CA GLU A 226 11.81 30.80 2.94
C GLU A 226 12.16 32.23 2.48
N THR A 227 11.94 33.19 3.38
CA THR A 227 12.91 34.27 3.62
C THR A 227 14.04 33.76 4.53
N SER A 228 14.74 32.71 4.08
CA SER A 228 15.83 32.05 4.83
C SER A 228 16.96 31.52 3.94
N SER A 229 17.53 32.41 3.12
CA SER A 229 18.97 32.32 2.86
C SER A 229 19.74 32.27 4.19
N GLU A 230 20.97 31.70 4.16
CA GLU A 230 21.86 31.51 5.33
C GLU A 230 21.54 30.31 6.24
N ASN A 231 21.90 29.10 5.77
CA ASN A 231 22.61 28.12 6.62
C ASN A 231 23.38 27.06 5.79
N ALA A 232 24.33 27.55 4.97
CA ALA A 232 25.27 26.71 4.21
C ALA A 232 26.69 27.32 4.22
N ALA A 233 27.19 27.69 5.41
CA ALA A 233 28.37 28.54 5.59
C ALA A 233 29.57 27.85 6.31
N THR A 234 29.86 26.60 5.97
CA THR A 234 31.13 25.88 6.19
C THR A 234 31.20 24.77 5.13
N ASP A 235 32.28 24.48 4.39
CA ASP A 235 33.70 24.85 4.51
C ASP A 235 34.37 24.82 3.10
N SER A 236 35.68 25.07 2.99
CA SER A 236 36.57 24.89 1.82
C SER A 236 36.55 25.95 0.71
N THR A 237 37.02 27.14 1.06
CA THR A 237 37.97 27.97 0.29
C THR A 237 38.57 27.37 -1.00
N PHE A 238 38.39 27.99 -2.17
CA PHE A 238 39.44 28.15 -3.19
C PHE A 238 39.11 29.17 -4.31
N GLY A 239 40.05 30.06 -4.63
CA GLY A 239 40.19 30.71 -5.96
C GLY A 239 39.41 32.01 -6.25
N ASP A 240 40.10 33.15 -6.17
CA ASP A 240 39.66 34.42 -6.78
C ASP A 240 39.62 34.33 -8.32
N SER A 241 38.56 34.88 -8.96
CA SER A 241 38.71 35.77 -10.14
C SER A 241 37.40 36.44 -10.60
N GLN A 242 37.49 37.77 -10.70
CA GLN A 242 36.90 38.60 -11.76
C GLN A 242 35.37 38.72 -11.90
N LEU A 243 34.77 39.52 -11.01
CA LEU A 243 33.92 40.66 -11.32
C LEU A 243 33.19 40.69 -12.70
N THR A 244 31.90 40.35 -12.70
CA THR A 244 30.88 41.10 -13.46
C THR A 244 29.63 41.29 -12.60
N SER A 245 29.25 42.54 -12.35
CA SER A 245 28.03 42.86 -11.60
C SER A 245 26.82 42.85 -12.52
N VAL A 246 25.96 41.83 -12.40
CA VAL A 246 24.58 41.87 -12.90
C VAL A 246 23.69 42.07 -11.68
N ALA A 247 22.88 43.13 -11.69
CA ALA A 247 22.07 43.51 -10.53
C ALA A 247 20.94 42.51 -10.29
N SER A 248 20.68 42.19 -9.02
CA SER A 248 19.57 41.35 -8.59
C SER A 248 18.23 41.98 -8.99
N ALA A 249 17.51 41.33 -9.90
CA ALA A 249 16.19 41.75 -10.39
C ALA A 249 15.07 40.77 -10.00
N ASP A 250 15.36 39.79 -9.15
CA ASP A 250 14.41 38.79 -8.66
C ASP A 250 13.67 39.31 -7.41
N VAL A 251 12.81 40.31 -7.61
CA VAL A 251 11.90 40.81 -6.58
C VAL A 251 10.46 40.58 -7.03
N PHE A 252 9.79 39.61 -6.39
CA PHE A 252 8.36 39.31 -6.56
C PHE A 252 7.89 39.13 -8.02
N ALA A 253 8.40 38.07 -8.68
CA ALA A 253 7.62 37.44 -9.74
C ALA A 253 6.29 36.92 -9.13
N PRO A 254 5.11 37.21 -9.70
CA PRO A 254 3.86 36.61 -9.25
C PRO A 254 3.88 35.09 -9.49
N PRO A 255 3.11 34.30 -8.72
CA PRO A 255 3.12 32.84 -8.84
C PRO A 255 2.70 32.39 -10.25
N ASP A 256 3.39 31.38 -10.78
CA ASP A 256 3.17 30.92 -12.16
C ASP A 256 1.75 30.37 -12.30
N VAL A 257 0.89 31.12 -13.00
CA VAL A 257 -0.49 30.71 -13.29
C VAL A 257 -0.42 29.58 -14.31
N PHE A 258 -0.50 28.36 -13.78
CA PHE A 258 -0.32 27.14 -14.53
C PHE A 258 -1.57 26.89 -15.38
N ALA A 259 -1.61 27.56 -16.53
CA ALA A 259 -2.72 27.57 -17.48
C ALA A 259 -2.98 26.17 -18.08
N ALA A 260 -4.26 25.89 -18.33
CA ALA A 260 -4.69 24.70 -19.05
C ALA A 260 -4.47 24.86 -20.57
N PRO A 261 -4.45 23.75 -21.34
CA PRO A 261 -4.38 23.83 -22.80
C PRO A 261 -5.54 24.64 -23.38
N GLY A 262 -5.19 25.68 -24.15
CA GLY A 262 -6.14 26.59 -24.80
C GLY A 262 -6.48 27.87 -24.03
N THR A 263 -6.01 28.07 -22.78
CA THR A 263 -6.35 29.27 -21.97
C THR A 263 -5.27 30.35 -21.95
N ALA A 264 -4.15 30.14 -22.66
CA ALA A 264 -3.04 31.07 -22.80
C ALA A 264 -3.18 31.98 -24.04
N GLY A 265 -4.19 32.84 -24.04
CA GLY A 265 -4.52 33.76 -25.13
C GLY A 265 -5.86 34.43 -24.89
N ALA A 266 -6.16 35.52 -25.61
CA ALA A 266 -7.44 36.21 -25.45
C ALA A 266 -8.54 35.48 -26.24
N ALA A 267 -9.59 35.04 -25.53
CA ALA A 267 -10.94 34.78 -26.05
C ALA A 267 -11.06 34.02 -27.39
N ASP A 268 -10.53 32.79 -27.44
CA ASP A 268 -10.86 31.80 -28.49
C ASP A 268 -11.59 30.58 -27.87
N ASP A 269 -12.59 30.05 -28.57
CA ASP A 269 -13.56 29.07 -28.06
C ASP A 269 -13.01 27.64 -27.91
N VAL A 270 -12.55 27.28 -26.71
CA VAL A 270 -12.12 25.90 -26.35
C VAL A 270 -13.03 25.23 -25.30
N PHE A 271 -14.04 25.97 -24.80
CA PHE A 271 -15.02 25.51 -23.80
C PHE A 271 -16.48 25.51 -24.29
N SER A 272 -16.74 26.02 -25.50
CA SER A 272 -18.08 26.01 -26.10
C SER A 272 -18.39 24.64 -26.70
N ALA A 273 -19.43 23.98 -26.20
CA ALA A 273 -19.89 22.71 -26.75
C ALA A 273 -20.39 22.88 -28.21
N PRO A 274 -20.19 21.90 -29.10
CA PRO A 274 -20.62 22.01 -30.49
C PRO A 274 -22.15 22.05 -30.58
N VAL A 275 -22.68 23.24 -30.85
CA VAL A 275 -24.09 23.44 -31.23
C VAL A 275 -24.26 22.89 -32.63
N VAL A 276 -24.71 21.63 -32.70
CA VAL A 276 -25.18 21.04 -33.95
C VAL A 276 -26.61 21.56 -34.17
N GLU A 277 -26.75 22.64 -34.93
CA GLU A 277 -28.04 23.02 -35.48
C GLU A 277 -28.57 21.87 -36.35
N ALA A 278 -29.75 21.37 -36.01
CA ALA A 278 -30.37 20.30 -36.80
C ALA A 278 -30.89 20.90 -38.11
N PRO A 279 -30.45 20.41 -39.29
CA PRO A 279 -30.95 20.92 -40.56
C PRO A 279 -32.44 20.57 -40.70
N VAL A 280 -33.28 21.61 -40.83
CA VAL A 280 -34.71 21.45 -41.08
C VAL A 280 -34.90 20.84 -42.48
N PHE A 281 -35.38 19.61 -42.53
CA PHE A 281 -35.79 18.97 -43.78
C PHE A 281 -37.21 19.45 -44.14
N GLU A 282 -37.31 20.32 -45.14
CA GLU A 282 -38.58 20.51 -45.83
C GLU A 282 -38.91 19.25 -46.64
N ALA A 283 -40.10 18.69 -46.42
CA ALA A 283 -40.55 17.48 -47.11
C ALA A 283 -41.21 17.84 -48.45
N PRO A 284 -40.66 17.40 -49.61
CA PRO A 284 -41.33 17.58 -50.88
C PRO A 284 -42.52 16.62 -50.99
N VAL A 285 -43.72 17.18 -51.14
CA VAL A 285 -44.92 16.41 -51.51
C VAL A 285 -44.76 15.92 -52.95
N PHE A 286 -45.02 14.63 -53.19
CA PHE A 286 -45.13 14.06 -54.54
C PHE A 286 -46.33 13.13 -54.62
N ASP A 287 -47.20 13.38 -55.60
CA ASP A 287 -48.39 12.58 -55.87
C ASP A 287 -48.04 11.22 -56.48
N ALA A 288 -48.85 10.20 -56.16
CA ALA A 288 -48.68 8.84 -56.66
C ALA A 288 -49.53 8.57 -57.92
N PRO A 289 -48.98 7.85 -58.91
CA PRO A 289 -49.77 7.12 -59.89
C PRO A 289 -49.75 5.60 -59.61
N VAL A 290 -50.94 5.01 -59.51
CA VAL A 290 -51.20 3.56 -59.54
C VAL A 290 -51.07 3.04 -60.98
N ILE A 291 -50.48 1.85 -61.22
CA ILE A 291 -50.96 0.79 -62.15
C ILE A 291 -50.39 -0.59 -61.72
N ASP A 292 -51.31 -1.57 -61.60
CA ASP A 292 -51.28 -3.05 -61.73
C ASP A 292 -49.99 -3.91 -61.71
N ALA A 293 -50.17 -5.14 -61.20
CA ALA A 293 -49.28 -6.30 -61.32
C ALA A 293 -49.88 -7.39 -62.24
N PRO A 294 -49.08 -8.37 -62.73
CA PRO A 294 -49.54 -9.76 -62.60
C PRO A 294 -48.46 -10.85 -62.37
N ILE A 295 -48.71 -11.68 -61.35
CA ILE A 295 -48.70 -13.17 -61.31
C ILE A 295 -47.90 -13.94 -62.40
N THR A 296 -46.95 -14.81 -61.99
CA THR A 296 -46.93 -16.29 -62.23
C THR A 296 -45.65 -16.97 -61.69
N ASP A 297 -45.80 -18.21 -61.19
CA ASP A 297 -44.75 -19.17 -60.75
C ASP A 297 -44.30 -20.10 -61.93
N PRO A 298 -43.68 -21.31 -61.77
CA PRO A 298 -42.95 -21.94 -60.63
C PRO A 298 -41.64 -22.76 -60.98
N ILE A 299 -40.87 -23.17 -59.94
CA ILE A 299 -39.98 -24.39 -59.85
C ILE A 299 -38.72 -24.45 -60.77
N VAL A 300 -37.51 -24.82 -60.28
CA VAL A 300 -36.85 -26.18 -60.24
C VAL A 300 -35.69 -26.20 -59.21
N GLN A 301 -35.26 -27.42 -58.81
CA GLN A 301 -34.21 -27.83 -57.83
C GLN A 301 -32.76 -27.47 -58.27
N GLU A 302 -31.65 -27.63 -57.52
CA GLU A 302 -31.07 -28.85 -56.89
C GLU A 302 -30.11 -28.58 -55.70
N ASN A 303 -29.49 -29.62 -55.09
CA ASN A 303 -28.88 -29.62 -53.74
C ASN A 303 -27.34 -29.82 -53.70
N ALA A 304 -26.69 -29.39 -52.60
CA ALA A 304 -25.49 -29.96 -51.92
C ALA A 304 -24.91 -28.94 -50.90
N ASP A 305 -24.28 -29.24 -49.74
CA ASP A 305 -24.18 -30.45 -48.89
C ASP A 305 -23.72 -30.05 -47.43
N ASP A 306 -23.74 -31.02 -46.50
CA ASP A 306 -23.30 -31.07 -45.07
C ASP A 306 -22.01 -30.30 -44.61
N GLU A 307 -21.68 -30.06 -43.32
CA GLU A 307 -22.29 -30.27 -41.98
C GLU A 307 -21.71 -29.21 -40.96
N PRO A 308 -22.13 -29.11 -39.68
CA PRO A 308 -22.03 -27.87 -38.88
C PRO A 308 -21.03 -27.83 -37.70
N ARG A 309 -20.94 -26.64 -37.08
CA ARG A 309 -20.30 -26.36 -35.78
C ARG A 309 -21.25 -26.67 -34.60
N PRO A 310 -20.80 -27.31 -33.51
CA PRO A 310 -21.60 -27.49 -32.30
C PRO A 310 -21.67 -26.23 -31.41
N THR A 311 -22.80 -26.07 -30.72
CA THR A 311 -22.99 -25.16 -29.58
C THR A 311 -23.70 -25.89 -28.43
N PRO A 312 -23.45 -25.49 -27.18
CA PRO A 312 -24.43 -25.57 -26.10
C PRO A 312 -24.75 -24.15 -25.59
N SER A 313 -25.99 -23.65 -25.64
CA SER A 313 -27.21 -24.10 -24.92
C SER A 313 -27.31 -23.51 -23.51
N ILE A 314 -28.30 -22.64 -23.32
CA ILE A 314 -28.62 -21.92 -22.08
C ILE A 314 -29.79 -22.62 -21.37
N THR A 315 -29.77 -22.70 -20.04
CA THR A 315 -30.94 -22.93 -19.17
C THR A 315 -30.63 -22.37 -17.75
N PRO A 316 -31.62 -22.09 -16.88
CA PRO A 316 -31.57 -20.89 -16.02
C PRO A 316 -31.29 -21.16 -14.54
N ALA A 317 -31.11 -20.07 -13.78
CA ALA A 317 -30.90 -20.09 -12.34
C ALA A 317 -32.17 -20.47 -11.53
N PRO A 318 -32.02 -21.10 -10.35
CA PRO A 318 -33.07 -21.20 -9.34
C PRO A 318 -33.23 -19.87 -8.56
N GLN A 319 -34.41 -19.63 -8.02
CA GLN A 319 -34.77 -18.39 -7.31
C GLN A 319 -34.50 -18.46 -5.79
N SER A 320 -34.66 -17.31 -5.14
CA SER A 320 -34.38 -17.07 -3.72
C SER A 320 -35.40 -17.71 -2.76
N THR A 321 -34.98 -17.86 -1.50
CA THR A 321 -35.88 -17.82 -0.34
C THR A 321 -35.30 -16.85 0.71
N PRO A 322 -36.14 -16.13 1.49
CA PRO A 322 -35.68 -15.08 2.39
C PRO A 322 -35.37 -15.59 3.81
N VAL A 323 -34.38 -14.98 4.46
CA VAL A 323 -34.19 -15.05 5.91
C VAL A 323 -34.48 -13.67 6.50
N LYS A 324 -35.15 -13.64 7.66
CA LYS A 324 -35.64 -12.42 8.31
C LYS A 324 -34.52 -11.45 8.67
N SER A 325 -34.86 -10.16 8.62
CA SER A 325 -34.26 -9.16 9.49
C SER A 325 -34.70 -9.37 10.94
N GLU A 326 -33.75 -9.31 11.87
CA GLU A 326 -34.02 -8.92 13.25
C GLU A 326 -33.18 -7.67 13.54
N ALA A 327 -33.83 -6.62 14.02
CA ALA A 327 -33.16 -5.40 14.43
C ALA A 327 -32.80 -5.51 15.92
N SER A 328 -31.67 -4.94 16.31
CA SER A 328 -31.38 -4.63 17.70
C SER A 328 -30.59 -3.33 17.77
N ALA A 329 -31.11 -2.40 18.57
CA ALA A 329 -30.50 -1.11 18.85
C ALA A 329 -29.36 -1.28 19.90
N PRO A 330 -28.57 -0.24 20.20
CA PRO A 330 -27.30 -0.43 20.92
C PRO A 330 -27.50 -0.71 22.41
N ASN A 331 -26.50 -1.36 23.01
CA ASN A 331 -26.19 -1.24 24.42
C ASN A 331 -24.73 -0.76 24.56
N ALA A 332 -24.47 0.00 25.61
CA ALA A 332 -23.12 0.33 26.04
C ALA A 332 -22.47 -0.87 26.75
N ASP A 333 -21.14 -0.88 26.81
CA ASP A 333 -20.39 -0.86 28.07
C ASP A 333 -18.88 -0.98 27.80
N GLU A 334 -18.08 -0.05 28.35
CA GLU A 334 -16.63 -0.19 28.40
C GLU A 334 -16.20 -1.04 29.60
N PRO A 335 -15.23 -1.95 29.43
CA PRO A 335 -14.41 -2.44 30.54
C PRO A 335 -13.06 -1.71 30.56
N ASN A 336 -12.95 -0.68 31.40
CA ASN A 336 -11.65 -0.15 31.83
C ASN A 336 -10.84 -1.27 32.52
N VAL A 337 -9.64 -1.58 32.03
CA VAL A 337 -8.71 -2.53 32.69
C VAL A 337 -7.35 -1.89 32.86
N ALA A 338 -7.10 -1.35 34.05
CA ALA A 338 -5.82 -0.72 34.41
C ALA A 338 -4.69 -1.76 34.50
N ALA A 339 -3.57 -1.48 33.82
CA ALA A 339 -2.42 -2.38 33.78
C ALA A 339 -1.65 -2.39 35.12
N SER A 340 -1.89 -3.40 35.94
CA SER A 340 -1.17 -3.61 37.20
C SER A 340 0.19 -4.28 36.99
N LEU A 341 1.24 -3.47 36.78
CA LEU A 341 2.64 -3.94 36.68
C LEU A 341 3.36 -3.87 38.03
N LEU A 342 3.31 -4.96 38.79
CA LEU A 342 4.12 -5.14 40.00
C LEU A 342 5.54 -5.61 39.65
N PHE A 343 6.47 -4.67 39.50
CA PHE A 343 7.90 -4.97 39.43
C PHE A 343 8.49 -5.21 40.82
N ILE A 344 9.25 -6.31 40.95
CA ILE A 344 10.05 -6.64 42.14
C ILE A 344 11.51 -6.25 41.88
N LEU A 345 12.11 -5.44 42.76
CA LEU A 345 13.47 -5.53 43.32
C LEU A 345 13.71 -4.34 44.31
N PRO A 346 14.71 -4.38 45.20
CA PRO A 346 14.59 -3.74 46.52
C PRO A 346 15.13 -2.31 46.66
N VAL A 347 14.56 -1.59 47.63
CA VAL A 347 14.90 -0.21 48.05
C VAL A 347 16.13 -0.18 48.97
N ARG A 348 16.99 0.85 48.82
CA ARG A 348 17.79 1.41 49.93
C ARG A 348 17.96 2.94 49.83
N PHE A 349 17.44 3.63 50.85
CA PHE A 349 17.91 4.89 51.45
C PHE A 349 18.37 6.06 50.54
N TRP A 350 17.58 7.14 50.54
CA TRP A 350 17.93 8.31 51.36
C TRP A 350 16.65 9.00 51.88
N ASN A 351 16.78 9.93 52.82
CA ASN A 351 15.69 10.51 53.62
C ASN A 351 15.78 12.05 53.67
N SER A 352 14.67 12.78 53.44
CA SER A 352 14.31 14.10 54.04
C SER A 352 13.11 14.78 53.34
N PRO A 353 12.16 15.39 54.08
CA PRO A 353 11.14 16.29 53.55
C PRO A 353 11.37 17.78 53.93
N ALA A 354 10.88 18.74 53.14
CA ALA A 354 10.51 20.10 53.59
C ALA A 354 9.86 20.97 52.48
N LEU A 355 8.63 21.46 52.74
CA LEU A 355 8.06 22.75 52.28
C LEU A 355 7.90 22.97 50.74
N HIS A 356 7.11 23.93 50.22
CA HIS A 356 6.29 24.96 50.88
C HIS A 356 4.90 25.12 50.23
N GLU A 357 3.94 25.47 51.07
CA GLU A 357 2.56 25.90 50.84
C GLU A 357 2.42 27.26 50.13
N VAL A 358 1.40 27.43 49.27
CA VAL A 358 0.70 28.71 48.94
C VAL A 358 -0.78 28.43 48.66
N LEU A 359 -1.67 29.33 49.10
CA LEU A 359 -3.15 29.29 49.00
C LEU A 359 -3.69 30.74 48.78
N ILE A 360 -4.96 31.01 48.44
CA ILE A 360 -6.13 30.11 48.30
C ILE A 360 -6.52 29.93 46.81
N ASP A 361 -7.63 30.36 46.17
CA ASP A 361 -8.87 31.08 46.56
C ASP A 361 -10.00 30.83 45.53
N GLU A 362 -11.27 31.10 45.86
CA GLU A 362 -12.47 30.78 45.04
C GLU A 362 -13.56 31.89 45.01
N GLY A 363 -14.49 31.80 44.05
CA GLY A 363 -15.68 32.67 43.86
C GLY A 363 -16.22 32.52 42.43
N ASN A 364 -17.43 32.03 42.10
CA ASN A 364 -18.78 32.20 42.68
C ASN A 364 -19.23 33.69 42.76
N ASP A 365 -20.45 34.08 42.31
CA ASP A 365 -21.67 33.30 42.07
C ASP A 365 -22.57 33.78 40.89
N ASN A 366 -23.66 33.04 40.68
CA ASN A 366 -24.66 33.04 39.59
C ASN A 366 -25.69 34.21 39.50
N GLU A 367 -26.58 34.11 38.48
CA GLU A 367 -27.96 34.68 38.37
C GLU A 367 -28.14 36.23 38.20
N ALA A 368 -29.23 36.79 37.63
CA ALA A 368 -30.25 36.33 36.65
C ALA A 368 -31.11 37.54 36.11
N SER A 369 -32.01 37.28 35.13
CA SER A 369 -33.32 37.92 34.80
C SER A 369 -33.78 39.26 35.45
N SER A 370 -34.55 40.19 34.81
CA SER A 370 -35.23 40.28 33.48
C SER A 370 -35.93 41.67 33.29
N ASP A 371 -36.73 41.84 32.21
CA ASP A 371 -37.91 42.75 32.07
C ASP A 371 -37.70 44.30 31.89
N GLU A 372 -38.49 45.11 31.16
CA GLU A 372 -39.58 44.89 30.15
C GLU A 372 -39.85 46.16 29.27
N SER A 373 -40.79 46.07 28.30
CA SER A 373 -41.69 47.14 27.75
C SER A 373 -41.28 48.12 26.60
N SER A 374 -41.48 47.68 25.33
CA SER A 374 -42.51 48.11 24.33
C SER A 374 -43.33 49.42 24.45
N PRO A 375 -44.15 49.85 23.43
CA PRO A 375 -44.05 49.76 21.94
C PRO A 375 -44.62 51.02 21.17
N GLN A 376 -44.69 50.99 19.82
CA GLN A 376 -45.75 51.53 18.87
C GLN A 376 -45.16 51.96 17.49
N LYS A 377 -45.89 52.04 16.35
CA LYS A 377 -47.01 51.25 15.77
C LYS A 377 -47.23 51.66 14.28
N GLU A 378 -47.65 50.70 13.43
CA GLU A 378 -48.42 50.84 12.16
C GLU A 378 -47.99 51.79 11.01
N GLY A 379 -47.97 51.25 9.78
CA GLY A 379 -47.94 51.98 8.51
C GLY A 379 -47.94 51.02 7.32
N SER A 380 -48.91 51.14 6.40
CA SER A 380 -49.09 50.23 5.26
C SER A 380 -49.22 50.99 3.95
N SER A 381 -48.50 50.54 2.91
CA SER A 381 -48.77 50.89 1.51
C SER A 381 -48.21 49.81 0.59
N GLU A 382 -49.09 49.17 -0.18
CA GLU A 382 -48.74 48.17 -1.18
C GLU A 382 -48.49 48.87 -2.53
N GLN A 383 -47.35 48.59 -3.18
CA GLN A 383 -47.09 49.05 -4.54
C GLN A 383 -46.24 48.03 -5.30
N ALA A 384 -46.85 47.36 -6.28
CA ALA A 384 -46.15 46.47 -7.19
C ALA A 384 -45.47 47.27 -8.31
N ALA A 385 -44.19 47.00 -8.52
CA ALA A 385 -43.44 47.38 -9.72
C ALA A 385 -42.59 46.18 -10.16
N ALA A 386 -42.57 45.91 -11.46
CA ALA A 386 -41.81 44.80 -12.04
C ALA A 386 -40.41 45.23 -12.47
N GLU A 387 -39.63 44.27 -12.96
CA GLU A 387 -38.44 44.48 -13.78
C GLU A 387 -37.21 45.12 -13.09
N GLN A 388 -36.36 44.28 -12.49
CA GLN A 388 -35.09 43.93 -13.15
C GLN A 388 -34.37 42.82 -12.34
N ALA A 389 -34.23 41.64 -12.95
CA ALA A 389 -33.29 40.64 -12.46
C ALA A 389 -31.86 41.12 -12.76
N ALA A 390 -31.03 41.25 -11.73
CA ALA A 390 -29.61 41.48 -11.94
C ALA A 390 -29.01 40.28 -12.69
N PRO A 391 -28.14 40.48 -13.70
CA PRO A 391 -27.50 39.38 -14.40
C PRO A 391 -26.61 38.61 -13.43
N GLU A 392 -26.76 37.28 -13.40
CA GLU A 392 -25.88 36.40 -12.63
C GLU A 392 -24.43 36.60 -13.12
N SER A 393 -23.60 37.23 -12.29
CA SER A 393 -22.19 37.39 -12.56
C SER A 393 -21.54 36.02 -12.64
N LYS A 394 -20.99 35.65 -13.81
CA LYS A 394 -20.17 34.43 -13.97
C LYS A 394 -19.16 34.37 -12.81
N PRO A 395 -19.12 33.29 -12.01
CA PRO A 395 -18.18 33.20 -10.90
C PRO A 395 -16.74 33.40 -11.36
N GLU A 396 -15.99 34.24 -10.65
CA GLU A 396 -14.57 34.41 -10.94
C GLU A 396 -13.83 33.08 -10.76
N PRO A 397 -12.85 32.76 -11.64
CA PRO A 397 -12.21 31.45 -11.66
C PRO A 397 -11.38 31.23 -10.39
N ARG A 398 -11.92 30.45 -9.43
CA ARG A 398 -11.28 30.22 -8.14
C ARG A 398 -9.86 29.68 -8.31
N LEU A 399 -8.90 30.39 -7.73
CA LEU A 399 -7.49 30.06 -7.77
C LEU A 399 -7.14 29.06 -6.67
N VAL A 400 -6.30 28.08 -7.01
CA VAL A 400 -5.75 27.06 -6.12
C VAL A 400 -4.24 27.10 -6.25
N SER A 401 -3.58 27.76 -5.30
CA SER A 401 -2.12 27.80 -5.21
C SER A 401 -1.59 26.53 -4.55
N VAL A 402 -0.47 26.02 -5.07
CA VAL A 402 0.16 24.78 -4.61
C VAL A 402 1.68 24.90 -4.55
N ALA A 403 2.30 23.99 -3.79
CA ALA A 403 3.73 23.75 -3.77
C ALA A 403 4.58 24.96 -3.32
N GLY A 404 4.23 25.54 -2.17
CA GLY A 404 4.84 26.79 -1.68
C GLY A 404 4.34 27.99 -2.48
N ASN A 405 3.06 27.97 -2.86
CA ASN A 405 2.41 28.89 -3.80
C ASN A 405 3.06 29.01 -5.19
N LYS A 406 4.09 28.22 -5.51
CA LYS A 406 4.91 28.29 -6.72
C LYS A 406 4.11 28.17 -8.03
N PHE A 407 3.04 27.37 -8.01
CA PHE A 407 2.11 27.23 -9.12
C PHE A 407 0.69 27.57 -8.65
N THR A 408 -0.09 28.24 -9.49
CA THR A 408 -1.50 28.55 -9.21
C THR A 408 -2.38 28.07 -10.35
N LEU A 409 -3.36 27.21 -10.04
CA LEU A 409 -4.29 26.62 -11.00
C LEU A 409 -5.67 27.29 -10.87
N ARG A 410 -6.36 27.51 -11.98
CA ARG A 410 -7.79 27.94 -11.99
C ARG A 410 -8.67 26.69 -11.92
N ALA A 411 -9.40 26.49 -10.82
CA ALA A 411 -10.10 25.23 -10.53
C ALA A 411 -11.10 24.79 -11.62
N ASN A 412 -11.67 25.73 -12.36
CA ASN A 412 -12.63 25.50 -13.45
C ASN A 412 -11.97 25.20 -14.82
N GLU A 413 -10.66 25.44 -14.98
CA GLU A 413 -9.91 25.09 -16.20
C GLU A 413 -9.38 23.64 -16.18
N TRP A 414 -9.62 22.89 -15.10
CA TRP A 414 -9.11 21.54 -14.87
C TRP A 414 -10.22 20.55 -14.50
N PRO A 415 -10.00 19.22 -14.61
CA PRO A 415 -10.95 18.23 -14.13
C PRO A 415 -11.16 18.39 -12.63
N LEU A 416 -12.41 18.50 -12.19
CA LEU A 416 -12.77 18.80 -10.81
C LEU A 416 -13.78 17.78 -10.27
N ILE A 417 -13.55 17.33 -9.04
CA ILE A 417 -14.49 16.55 -8.22
C ILE A 417 -14.99 17.47 -7.10
N GLY A 418 -16.28 17.44 -6.78
CA GLY A 418 -16.89 18.44 -5.89
C GLY A 418 -17.20 19.76 -6.61
N LYS A 419 -17.46 20.83 -5.84
CA LYS A 419 -17.90 22.13 -6.37
C LYS A 419 -16.76 23.13 -6.59
N PRO A 420 -16.80 24.00 -7.61
CA PRO A 420 -15.72 24.97 -7.90
C PRO A 420 -15.57 26.09 -6.85
N ASP A 421 -16.59 26.31 -6.03
CA ASP A 421 -16.65 27.27 -4.93
C ASP A 421 -16.40 26.63 -3.54
N ALA A 422 -16.25 25.30 -3.46
CA ALA A 422 -16.09 24.53 -2.21
C ALA A 422 -15.06 25.12 -1.24
N LYS A 423 -15.35 25.13 0.07
CA LYS A 423 -14.50 25.74 1.11
C LYS A 423 -13.04 25.30 1.00
N TYR A 424 -12.80 23.99 0.95
CA TYR A 424 -11.48 23.37 0.83
C TYR A 424 -11.25 22.86 -0.59
N ILE A 425 -10.15 23.27 -1.22
CA ILE A 425 -9.73 22.72 -2.53
C ILE A 425 -8.24 22.38 -2.47
N PHE A 426 -7.89 21.18 -2.91
CA PHE A 426 -6.51 20.74 -3.15
C PHE A 426 -6.36 20.10 -4.54
N VAL A 427 -5.12 19.82 -4.96
CA VAL A 427 -4.83 19.21 -6.26
C VAL A 427 -4.28 17.78 -6.05
N GLU A 428 -4.84 16.79 -6.74
CA GLU A 428 -4.33 15.42 -6.78
C GLU A 428 -3.66 15.12 -8.14
N MET A 429 -2.45 14.56 -8.11
CA MET A 429 -1.87 13.82 -9.24
C MET A 429 -1.97 12.33 -9.01
N PHE A 430 -2.49 11.57 -9.97
CA PHE A 430 -2.75 10.14 -9.82
C PHE A 430 -2.65 9.35 -11.14
N ASP A 431 -2.70 8.02 -11.05
CA ASP A 431 -2.81 7.09 -12.17
C ASP A 431 -3.91 6.04 -11.89
N TYR A 432 -4.77 5.76 -12.88
CA TYR A 432 -5.92 4.84 -12.72
C TYR A 432 -5.55 3.36 -12.60
N THR A 433 -4.34 2.97 -12.98
CA THR A 433 -3.81 1.60 -12.83
C THR A 433 -3.04 1.43 -11.51
N CYS A 434 -2.48 2.52 -10.96
CA CYS A 434 -1.67 2.51 -9.74
C CYS A 434 -2.47 2.09 -8.48
N PRO A 435 -2.04 1.03 -7.76
CA PRO A 435 -2.70 0.59 -6.52
C PRO A 435 -2.71 1.66 -5.41
N HIS A 436 -1.63 2.42 -5.26
CA HIS A 436 -1.50 3.49 -4.26
C HIS A 436 -2.42 4.68 -4.53
N CYS A 437 -2.68 4.99 -5.80
CA CYS A 437 -3.69 5.98 -6.19
C CYS A 437 -5.08 5.47 -5.84
N ARG A 438 -5.40 4.21 -6.15
CA ARG A 438 -6.69 3.59 -5.77
C ARG A 438 -6.93 3.55 -4.27
N GLN A 439 -5.89 3.28 -3.47
CA GLN A 439 -5.94 3.32 -2.01
C GLN A 439 -6.24 4.73 -1.48
N THR A 440 -5.64 5.75 -2.09
CA THR A 440 -5.81 7.16 -1.71
C THR A 440 -7.17 7.71 -2.17
N HIS A 441 -7.66 7.28 -3.33
CA HIS A 441 -9.02 7.57 -3.79
C HIS A 441 -10.07 7.08 -2.78
N GLY A 442 -9.88 5.90 -2.15
CA GLY A 442 -10.75 5.43 -1.07
C GLY A 442 -10.77 6.35 0.15
N ALA A 443 -9.64 6.99 0.49
CA ALA A 443 -9.60 8.01 1.53
C ALA A 443 -10.30 9.30 1.10
N ILE A 444 -10.12 9.73 -0.17
CA ILE A 444 -10.77 10.90 -0.78
C ILE A 444 -12.29 10.72 -0.83
N GLU A 445 -12.80 9.55 -1.22
CA GLU A 445 -14.24 9.25 -1.14
C GLU A 445 -14.77 9.42 0.29
N GLY A 446 -14.02 8.97 1.30
CA GLY A 446 -14.39 9.15 2.70
C GLY A 446 -14.39 10.62 3.14
N ALA A 447 -13.44 11.42 2.64
CA ALA A 447 -13.38 12.85 2.91
C ALA A 447 -14.54 13.61 2.22
N LEU A 448 -14.86 13.27 0.97
CA LEU A 448 -16.04 13.77 0.25
C LEU A 448 -17.34 13.41 0.99
N LYS A 449 -17.43 12.21 1.58
CA LYS A 449 -18.56 11.80 2.43
C LYS A 449 -18.62 12.53 3.78
N LYS A 450 -17.49 13.07 4.29
CA LYS A 450 -17.43 13.87 5.53
C LYS A 450 -17.79 15.34 5.29
N TYR A 451 -17.19 15.96 4.27
CA TYR A 451 -17.31 17.41 4.02
C TYR A 451 -18.42 17.76 3.01
N GLY A 452 -18.85 16.81 2.18
CA GLY A 452 -19.87 17.04 1.16
C GLY A 452 -19.44 18.16 0.19
N ASP A 453 -20.27 19.18 0.06
CA ASP A 453 -20.06 20.33 -0.80
C ASP A 453 -18.87 21.24 -0.38
N ASP A 454 -18.40 21.13 0.87
CA ASP A 454 -17.26 21.92 1.37
C ASP A 454 -15.89 21.44 0.83
N LEU A 455 -15.82 20.32 0.12
CA LEU A 455 -14.58 19.78 -0.43
C LEU A 455 -14.63 19.62 -1.95
N ALA A 456 -13.58 20.11 -2.63
CA ALA A 456 -13.30 19.78 -4.01
C ALA A 456 -11.83 19.34 -4.23
N ILE A 457 -11.61 18.57 -5.30
CA ILE A 457 -10.30 18.05 -5.69
C ILE A 457 -10.07 18.32 -7.18
N VAL A 458 -9.04 19.12 -7.49
CA VAL A 458 -8.55 19.27 -8.85
C VAL A 458 -7.79 18.00 -9.22
N SER A 459 -8.31 17.26 -10.17
CA SER A 459 -7.98 15.87 -10.44
C SER A 459 -7.12 15.75 -11.70
N LEU A 460 -5.80 15.54 -11.55
CA LEU A 460 -4.83 15.55 -12.64
C LEU A 460 -4.26 14.14 -12.92
N PRO A 461 -4.83 13.37 -13.87
CA PRO A 461 -4.20 12.13 -14.34
C PRO A 461 -2.78 12.37 -14.87
N VAL A 462 -1.81 11.68 -14.28
CA VAL A 462 -0.40 11.62 -14.67
C VAL A 462 -0.05 10.14 -14.93
N PRO A 463 -0.22 9.64 -16.17
CA PRO A 463 -0.07 8.23 -16.46
C PRO A 463 1.33 7.71 -16.17
N LEU A 464 1.44 6.50 -15.61
CA LEU A 464 2.70 5.79 -15.39
C LEU A 464 3.15 4.97 -16.61
N GLU A 465 2.76 5.40 -17.81
CA GLU A 465 3.07 4.74 -19.08
C GLU A 465 3.92 5.65 -19.97
N SER A 466 5.12 5.18 -20.32
CA SER A 466 6.15 5.95 -21.04
C SER A 466 5.74 6.46 -22.42
N LYS A 467 4.68 5.87 -23.01
CA LYS A 467 4.05 6.29 -24.28
C LYS A 467 3.56 7.75 -24.27
N CYS A 468 3.11 8.26 -23.12
CA CYS A 468 2.68 9.64 -22.96
C CYS A 468 3.39 10.39 -21.81
N ASN A 469 4.00 9.68 -20.86
CA ASN A 469 4.77 10.27 -19.77
C ASN A 469 6.24 9.83 -19.78
N PRO A 470 7.16 10.59 -20.40
CA PRO A 470 8.60 10.31 -20.35
C PRO A 470 9.25 10.39 -18.97
N ALA A 471 8.52 10.78 -17.92
CA ALA A 471 8.96 10.77 -16.52
C ALA A 471 8.22 9.70 -15.67
N ALA A 472 7.54 8.75 -16.32
CA ALA A 472 7.09 7.51 -15.68
C ALA A 472 8.28 6.57 -15.49
N GLY A 473 8.49 6.10 -14.26
CA GLY A 473 9.45 5.06 -13.91
C GLY A 473 8.72 3.79 -13.45
N GLY A 474 9.32 2.63 -13.71
CA GLY A 474 8.67 1.33 -13.50
C GLY A 474 7.83 0.87 -14.70
N GLY A 475 7.57 -0.42 -14.77
CA GLY A 475 6.66 -1.03 -15.76
C GLY A 475 5.40 -1.56 -15.09
N GLY A 476 4.44 -2.05 -15.88
CA GLY A 476 3.20 -2.68 -15.40
C GLY A 476 1.92 -1.86 -15.70
N HIS A 477 2.05 -0.56 -15.89
CA HIS A 477 0.94 0.39 -16.08
C HIS A 477 0.41 0.46 -17.53
N VAL A 478 0.22 -0.70 -18.17
CA VAL A 478 -0.17 -0.79 -19.60
C VAL A 478 -1.58 -0.22 -19.81
N GLY A 479 -1.72 0.68 -20.79
CA GLY A 479 -2.98 1.34 -21.14
C GLY A 479 -3.34 2.55 -20.26
N ALA A 480 -2.49 2.91 -19.28
CA ALA A 480 -2.74 4.06 -18.42
C ALA A 480 -2.90 5.39 -19.19
N CYS A 481 -2.18 5.56 -20.31
CA CYS A 481 -2.37 6.73 -21.17
C CYS A 481 -3.78 6.81 -21.76
N GLU A 482 -4.37 5.67 -22.16
CA GLU A 482 -5.71 5.62 -22.75
C GLU A 482 -6.80 5.83 -21.68
N LEU A 483 -6.68 5.19 -20.50
CA LEU A 483 -7.60 5.42 -19.38
C LEU A 483 -7.66 6.90 -18.98
N ALA A 484 -6.50 7.55 -18.92
CA ALA A 484 -6.39 8.96 -18.60
C ALA A 484 -6.96 9.86 -19.71
N GLN A 485 -6.63 9.61 -20.98
CA GLN A 485 -7.21 10.33 -22.12
C GLN A 485 -8.74 10.24 -22.15
N LEU A 486 -9.30 9.05 -21.89
CA LEU A 486 -10.75 8.84 -21.81
C LEU A 486 -11.38 9.66 -20.69
N ALA A 487 -10.76 9.72 -19.50
CA ALA A 487 -11.29 10.50 -18.38
C ALA A 487 -11.29 12.01 -18.65
N ILE A 488 -10.25 12.53 -19.33
CA ILE A 488 -10.23 13.94 -19.75
C ILE A 488 -11.26 14.20 -20.84
N ALA A 489 -11.44 13.29 -21.81
CA ALA A 489 -12.45 13.45 -22.85
C ALA A 489 -13.88 13.43 -22.27
N VAL A 490 -14.17 12.57 -21.28
CA VAL A 490 -15.45 12.58 -20.55
C VAL A 490 -15.65 13.91 -19.82
N TRP A 491 -14.63 14.42 -19.11
CA TRP A 491 -14.73 15.73 -18.45
C TRP A 491 -14.96 16.88 -19.45
N ARG A 492 -14.18 16.96 -20.54
CA ARG A 492 -14.30 18.04 -21.54
C ARG A 492 -15.63 18.01 -22.29
N LEU A 493 -16.19 16.84 -22.55
CA LEU A 493 -17.48 16.69 -23.24
C LEU A 493 -18.70 16.80 -22.30
N ASN A 494 -18.54 16.48 -21.01
CA ASN A 494 -19.63 16.48 -20.03
C ASN A 494 -19.08 16.57 -18.58
N PRO A 495 -18.69 17.78 -18.10
CA PRO A 495 -18.02 17.92 -16.80
C PRO A 495 -18.78 17.29 -15.61
N PRO A 496 -20.13 17.42 -15.49
CA PRO A 496 -20.89 16.76 -14.42
C PRO A 496 -20.82 15.23 -14.41
N LYS A 497 -20.38 14.58 -15.49
CA LYS A 497 -20.15 13.11 -15.55
C LYS A 497 -18.72 12.68 -15.23
N PHE A 498 -17.79 13.62 -15.05
CA PHE A 498 -16.40 13.29 -14.71
C PHE A 498 -16.29 12.52 -13.39
N GLN A 499 -16.91 13.00 -12.31
CA GLN A 499 -16.83 12.35 -10.99
C GLN A 499 -17.41 10.92 -11.02
N GLU A 500 -18.54 10.71 -11.71
CA GLU A 500 -19.13 9.38 -11.88
C GLU A 500 -18.17 8.41 -12.59
N TYR A 501 -17.55 8.87 -13.68
CA TYR A 501 -16.60 8.07 -14.47
C TYR A 501 -15.29 7.80 -13.73
N HIS A 502 -14.76 8.81 -13.04
CA HIS A 502 -13.52 8.73 -12.26
C HIS A 502 -13.65 7.74 -11.09
N CYS A 503 -14.72 7.83 -10.28
CA CYS A 503 -14.97 6.87 -9.21
C CYS A 503 -15.22 5.45 -9.77
N TRP A 504 -15.88 5.32 -10.93
CA TRP A 504 -16.08 4.01 -11.59
C TRP A 504 -14.77 3.37 -12.10
N LEU A 505 -13.80 4.18 -12.56
CA LEU A 505 -12.44 3.75 -12.91
C LEU A 505 -11.62 3.35 -11.67
N PHE A 506 -11.81 4.02 -10.53
CA PHE A 506 -11.12 3.64 -9.29
C PHE A 506 -11.79 2.48 -8.54
N GLY A 507 -13.09 2.24 -8.69
CA GLY A 507 -13.81 1.16 -8.00
C GLY A 507 -13.36 -0.27 -8.33
N ALA A 508 -12.70 -0.49 -9.48
CA ALA A 508 -12.06 -1.77 -9.83
C ALA A 508 -10.93 -1.56 -10.85
N SER A 509 -10.07 -2.56 -11.07
CA SER A 509 -9.21 -2.54 -12.26
C SER A 509 -10.09 -2.62 -13.53
N ARG A 510 -9.79 -1.82 -14.55
CA ARG A 510 -10.54 -1.72 -15.81
C ARG A 510 -9.61 -1.90 -16.99
N SER A 511 -10.02 -2.68 -17.99
CA SER A 511 -9.41 -2.64 -19.31
C SER A 511 -9.74 -1.34 -20.03
N THR A 512 -8.92 -0.94 -20.99
CA THR A 512 -9.21 0.26 -21.79
C THR A 512 -10.46 0.12 -22.65
N SER A 513 -10.82 -1.12 -23.03
CA SER A 513 -12.08 -1.42 -23.74
C SER A 513 -13.32 -1.18 -22.87
N GLU A 514 -13.34 -1.66 -21.62
CA GLU A 514 -14.44 -1.39 -20.68
C GLU A 514 -14.55 0.12 -20.39
N ALA A 515 -13.40 0.77 -20.16
CA ALA A 515 -13.34 2.21 -19.93
C ALA A 515 -13.88 3.00 -21.12
N ARG A 516 -13.44 2.66 -22.35
CA ARG A 516 -13.95 3.28 -23.57
C ARG A 516 -15.45 3.14 -23.67
N LYS A 517 -15.99 1.92 -23.54
CA LYS A 517 -17.44 1.69 -23.59
C LYS A 517 -18.18 2.52 -22.54
N ARG A 518 -17.66 2.63 -21.31
CA ARG A 518 -18.31 3.44 -20.27
C ARG A 518 -18.21 4.95 -20.56
N ALA A 519 -17.16 5.42 -21.22
CA ALA A 519 -17.10 6.80 -21.73
C ALA A 519 -18.13 7.03 -22.85
N GLU A 520 -18.24 6.10 -23.81
CA GLU A 520 -19.22 6.12 -24.90
C GLU A 520 -20.67 6.15 -24.38
N GLU A 521 -20.96 5.42 -23.29
CA GLU A 521 -22.24 5.46 -22.57
C GLU A 521 -22.56 6.82 -21.91
N LEU A 522 -21.54 7.63 -21.55
CA LEU A 522 -21.70 8.89 -20.80
C LEU A 522 -21.68 10.16 -21.67
N VAL A 523 -21.00 10.12 -22.83
CA VAL A 523 -20.87 11.30 -23.73
C VAL A 523 -21.24 11.02 -25.18
N GLY A 524 -21.49 9.77 -25.56
CA GLY A 524 -21.83 9.35 -26.92
C GLY A 524 -20.59 9.10 -27.79
N GLN A 525 -20.53 7.93 -28.43
CA GLN A 525 -19.38 7.46 -29.21
C GLN A 525 -18.84 8.48 -30.22
N GLY A 526 -19.69 9.03 -31.09
CA GLY A 526 -19.25 9.99 -32.12
C GLY A 526 -18.66 11.28 -31.56
N LYS A 527 -19.05 11.72 -30.36
CA LYS A 527 -18.43 12.86 -29.67
C LYS A 527 -17.09 12.49 -29.06
N LEU A 528 -17.01 11.31 -28.42
CA LEU A 528 -15.76 10.79 -27.85
C LEU A 528 -14.69 10.59 -28.93
N ASP A 529 -15.06 9.98 -30.06
CA ASP A 529 -14.17 9.76 -31.20
C ASP A 529 -13.65 11.08 -31.78
N ALA A 530 -14.50 12.11 -31.87
CA ALA A 530 -14.11 13.44 -32.33
C ALA A 530 -13.13 14.14 -31.37
N GLU A 531 -13.40 14.12 -30.05
CA GLU A 531 -12.56 14.76 -29.03
C GLU A 531 -11.19 14.07 -28.89
N LEU A 532 -11.16 12.73 -28.93
CA LEU A 532 -9.90 11.97 -28.93
C LEU A 532 -9.09 12.23 -30.20
N LYS A 533 -9.75 12.35 -31.37
CA LYS A 533 -9.11 12.68 -32.66
C LYS A 533 -8.60 14.13 -32.72
N ALA A 534 -9.29 15.07 -32.09
CA ALA A 534 -8.83 16.46 -31.94
C ALA A 534 -7.59 16.58 -31.04
N GLY A 535 -7.34 15.57 -30.18
CA GLY A 535 -6.13 15.47 -29.39
C GLY A 535 -6.10 16.35 -28.13
N HIS A 536 -7.17 17.11 -27.84
CA HIS A 536 -7.28 17.95 -26.64
C HIS A 536 -6.98 17.18 -25.36
N ALA A 537 -7.56 15.99 -25.20
CA ALA A 537 -7.29 15.11 -24.06
C ALA A 537 -5.79 14.80 -23.89
N SER A 538 -5.06 14.58 -24.99
CA SER A 538 -3.60 14.37 -24.98
C SER A 538 -2.82 15.61 -24.55
N ALA A 539 -3.27 16.82 -24.96
CA ALA A 539 -2.64 18.08 -24.56
C ALA A 539 -2.76 18.31 -23.04
N TYR A 540 -3.92 17.98 -22.45
CA TYR A 540 -4.10 18.02 -20.98
C TYR A 540 -3.18 17.05 -20.27
N ILE A 541 -3.08 15.79 -20.72
CA ILE A 541 -2.14 14.81 -20.15
C ILE A 541 -0.69 15.28 -20.27
N GLN A 542 -0.27 15.85 -21.41
CA GLN A 542 1.07 16.43 -21.57
C GLN A 542 1.33 17.57 -20.56
N ARG A 543 0.33 18.42 -20.32
CA ARG A 543 0.41 19.54 -19.37
C ARG A 543 0.42 19.08 -17.91
N HIS A 544 -0.33 18.03 -17.56
CA HIS A 544 -0.23 17.38 -16.24
C HIS A 544 1.17 16.77 -16.02
N VAL A 545 1.70 16.09 -17.04
CA VAL A 545 3.07 15.53 -17.04
C VAL A 545 4.13 16.63 -16.93
N GLU A 546 3.89 17.83 -17.49
CA GLU A 546 4.77 18.98 -17.31
C GLU A 546 4.77 19.49 -15.86
N LEU A 547 3.59 19.66 -15.23
CA LEU A 547 3.51 20.04 -13.82
C LEU A 547 4.17 18.99 -12.93
N TYR A 548 3.90 17.71 -13.16
CA TYR A 548 4.52 16.59 -12.45
C TYR A 548 6.06 16.61 -12.55
N LYS A 549 6.62 16.92 -13.72
CA LYS A 549 8.07 17.12 -13.90
C LYS A 549 8.58 18.33 -13.11
N ARG A 550 7.89 19.48 -13.18
CA ARG A 550 8.21 20.69 -12.40
C ARG A 550 8.10 20.47 -10.88
N MET A 551 7.29 19.49 -10.47
CA MET A 551 7.09 19.01 -9.10
C MET A 551 8.09 17.90 -8.68
N GLY A 552 9.15 17.67 -9.45
CA GLY A 552 10.21 16.71 -9.11
C GLY A 552 9.98 15.26 -9.56
N SER A 553 8.88 14.97 -10.26
CA SER A 553 8.50 13.61 -10.68
C SER A 553 8.38 12.64 -9.48
N GLY A 554 8.87 11.40 -9.58
CA GLY A 554 8.93 10.44 -8.48
C GLY A 554 7.67 9.57 -8.35
N SER A 555 7.13 9.43 -7.14
CA SER A 555 5.94 8.63 -6.87
C SER A 555 4.63 9.41 -7.13
N VAL A 556 3.58 8.65 -7.44
CA VAL A 556 2.16 9.06 -7.35
C VAL A 556 1.42 8.10 -6.40
N PRO A 557 0.34 8.52 -5.72
CA PRO A 557 -0.32 9.82 -5.84
C PRO A 557 0.49 10.96 -5.23
N LYS A 558 0.17 12.19 -5.63
CA LYS A 558 0.61 13.41 -4.94
C LYS A 558 -0.60 14.25 -4.54
N LEU A 559 -0.73 14.61 -3.27
CA LEU A 559 -1.72 15.57 -2.79
C LEU A 559 -1.01 16.90 -2.54
N MET A 560 -1.36 17.92 -3.30
CA MET A 560 -0.70 19.23 -3.25
C MET A 560 -1.64 20.26 -2.63
N PHE A 561 -1.15 20.87 -1.56
CA PHE A 561 -1.75 21.97 -0.80
C PHE A 561 -0.91 23.25 -1.02
N PRO A 562 -1.36 24.43 -0.56
CA PRO A 562 -0.58 25.67 -0.68
C PRO A 562 0.81 25.56 -0.05
N SER A 563 0.89 25.04 1.19
CA SER A 563 2.10 24.93 2.02
C SER A 563 2.84 23.59 1.93
N SER A 564 2.29 22.55 1.30
CA SER A 564 2.93 21.23 1.28
C SER A 564 2.50 20.33 0.11
N THR A 565 3.35 19.35 -0.21
CA THR A 565 3.06 18.25 -1.12
C THR A 565 3.23 16.93 -0.38
N VAL A 566 2.19 16.11 -0.36
CA VAL A 566 2.19 14.76 0.17
C VAL A 566 2.48 13.79 -0.98
N ASN A 567 3.69 13.23 -1.03
CA ASN A 567 4.16 12.28 -2.05
C ASN A 567 3.95 10.83 -1.57
N GLY A 568 2.97 10.12 -2.10
CA GLY A 568 2.69 8.72 -1.77
C GLY A 568 1.27 8.47 -1.24
N ALA A 569 0.98 7.22 -0.88
CA ALA A 569 -0.38 6.79 -0.57
C ALA A 569 -0.89 7.33 0.78
N VAL A 570 -2.08 7.92 0.80
CA VAL A 570 -2.79 8.31 2.04
C VAL A 570 -4.01 7.39 2.20
N GLY A 571 -3.78 6.18 2.70
CA GLY A 571 -4.79 5.11 2.74
C GLY A 571 -5.84 5.19 3.85
N SER A 572 -5.99 6.34 4.54
CA SER A 572 -6.96 6.52 5.62
C SER A 572 -7.70 7.85 5.50
N THR A 573 -9.04 7.79 5.55
CA THR A 573 -9.92 8.96 5.56
C THR A 573 -9.62 9.90 6.72
N SER A 574 -9.35 9.40 7.93
CA SER A 574 -9.05 10.27 9.08
C SER A 574 -7.72 10.99 8.89
N THR A 575 -6.69 10.30 8.38
CA THR A 575 -5.40 10.92 8.04
C THR A 575 -5.57 12.02 7.00
N LEU A 576 -6.35 11.78 5.94
CA LEU A 576 -6.62 12.79 4.91
C LEU A 576 -7.44 13.96 5.46
N CYS A 577 -8.45 13.71 6.30
CA CYS A 577 -9.24 14.78 6.93
C CYS A 577 -8.36 15.68 7.81
N ASN A 578 -7.47 15.08 8.60
CA ASN A 578 -6.52 15.81 9.45
C ASN A 578 -5.47 16.58 8.61
N MET A 579 -5.17 16.16 7.38
CA MET A 579 -4.36 16.93 6.43
C MET A 579 -5.14 18.14 5.89
N ILE A 580 -6.38 17.94 5.43
CA ILE A 580 -7.26 19.01 4.94
C ILE A 580 -7.43 20.09 6.02
N GLU A 581 -7.71 19.70 7.26
CA GLU A 581 -7.85 20.64 8.38
C GLU A 581 -6.53 21.40 8.67
N ARG A 582 -5.38 20.72 8.68
CA ARG A 582 -4.07 21.34 8.99
C ARG A 582 -3.54 22.28 7.88
N GLU A 583 -3.79 21.95 6.62
CA GLU A 583 -3.23 22.66 5.46
C GLU A 583 -4.21 23.68 4.85
N LEU A 584 -5.53 23.54 5.05
CA LEU A 584 -6.57 24.38 4.41
C LEU A 584 -7.57 25.04 5.37
N ASN A 585 -7.54 24.77 6.68
CA ASN A 585 -8.37 25.47 7.67
C ASN A 585 -7.52 26.44 8.53
N ARG A 586 -6.78 27.32 7.83
CA ARG A 586 -6.03 28.45 8.41
C ARG A 586 -6.76 29.76 8.17
#